data_AF-A0AAN6F2V1-F1
#
_entry.id   AF-A0AAN6F2V1-F1
#
_cell.length_a   1.000
_cell.length_b   1.000
_cell.length_c   1.000
_cell.angle_alpha   90.00
_cell.angle_beta   90.00
_cell.angle_gamma   90.00
#
_symmetry.space_group_name_H-M   'P 1'
#
loop_
_entity.id
_entity.type
_entity.pdbx_description
1 polymer ?
#
loop_
_entity_poly.entity_id
_entity_poly.type
_entity_poly.pdbx_seq_one_letter_code
_entity_poly.pdbx_strand_id
1 'polypeptide(L)'
;MQSTLASVKTWLEGQEGRWLLMYDNADSLDDESGPYFIDLQHYLPDASGVEIIVTTRSQTATGMTELAAIEVGKLAAAEAADMFVCCSKLGDAAGAVREETALIVAELDYLALVVTLAGAYVAATPRICSN
;
A
#
# COMPACT_ATOMS: atom_id res chain seq x y z
N MET A 1 22.88 9.07 29.78
CA MET A 1 22.64 7.93 28.88
C MET A 1 21.67 8.43 27.80
N GLN A 2 22.09 8.53 26.55
CA GLN A 2 21.17 8.94 25.47
C GLN A 2 20.15 7.82 25.22
N SER A 3 18.91 8.18 24.89
CA SER A 3 17.89 7.19 24.52
C SER A 3 18.27 6.54 23.19
N THR A 4 17.83 5.29 22.97
CA THR A 4 18.06 4.57 21.71
C THR A 4 17.60 5.39 20.50
N LEU A 5 16.49 6.12 20.62
CA LEU A 5 15.99 7.01 19.58
C LEU A 5 16.98 8.14 19.25
N ALA A 6 17.53 8.81 20.27
CA ALA A 6 18.52 9.88 20.06
C ALA A 6 19.78 9.36 19.36
N SER A 7 20.24 8.14 19.73
CA SER A 7 21.36 7.49 19.06
C SER A 7 21.08 7.19 17.60
N VAL A 8 19.87 6.72 17.27
CA VAL A 8 19.45 6.45 15.88
C VAL A 8 19.38 7.74 15.06
N LYS A 9 18.79 8.81 15.60
CA LYS A 9 18.73 10.11 14.92
C LYS A 9 20.12 10.68 14.67
N THR A 10 20.99 10.65 15.68
CA THR A 10 22.39 11.08 15.57
C THR A 10 23.15 10.25 14.53
N TRP A 11 22.90 8.93 14.47
CA TRP A 11 23.53 8.07 13.47
C TRP A 11 23.09 8.44 12.05
N LEU A 12 21.80 8.73 11.83
CA LEU A 12 21.27 9.18 10.54
C LEU A 12 21.84 10.54 10.11
N GLU A 13 21.93 11.49 11.03
CA GLU A 13 22.54 12.82 10.79
C GLU A 13 24.03 12.71 10.38
N GLY A 14 24.74 11.72 10.92
CA GLY A 14 26.15 11.48 10.60
C GLY A 14 26.39 10.72 9.31
N GLN A 15 25.34 10.25 8.60
CA GLN A 15 25.53 9.55 7.34
C GLN A 15 25.75 10.55 6.19
N GLU A 16 26.75 10.26 5.35
CA GLU A 16 26.94 10.99 4.10
C GLU A 16 25.95 10.49 3.03
N GLY A 17 25.56 11.38 2.11
CA GLY A 17 24.68 11.07 0.98
C GLY A 17 23.18 11.29 1.27
N ARG A 18 22.34 10.79 0.36
CA ARG A 18 20.88 10.85 0.48
C ARG A 18 20.32 9.50 0.92
N TRP A 19 19.44 9.54 1.91
CA TRP A 19 18.80 8.37 2.50
C TRP A 19 17.29 8.48 2.33
N LEU A 20 16.64 7.34 2.08
CA LEU A 20 15.19 7.23 2.04
C LEU A 20 14.74 6.33 3.20
N LEU A 21 13.91 6.87 4.09
CA LEU A 21 13.33 6.12 5.19
C LEU A 21 11.85 5.85 4.92
N MET A 22 11.44 4.59 5.07
CA MET A 22 10.05 4.17 4.87
C MET A 22 9.46 3.73 6.21
N TYR A 23 8.39 4.40 6.62
CA TYR A 23 7.53 3.95 7.71
C TYR A 23 6.33 3.26 7.09
N ASP A 24 6.35 1.93 7.11
CA ASP A 24 5.26 1.12 6.56
C ASP A 24 4.18 0.86 7.61
N ASN A 25 2.91 0.99 7.22
CA ASN A 25 1.74 0.68 8.05
C ASN A 25 1.70 1.47 9.38
N ALA A 26 2.01 2.77 9.33
CA ALA A 26 2.00 3.67 10.49
C ALA A 26 0.56 4.11 10.86
N ASP A 27 -0.28 3.19 11.31
CA ASP A 27 -1.72 3.43 11.47
C ASP A 27 -2.11 4.04 12.82
N SER A 28 -1.24 3.99 13.83
CA SER A 28 -1.57 4.37 15.21
C SER A 28 -1.47 5.89 15.48
N LEU A 29 -2.06 6.72 14.61
CA LEU A 29 -1.88 8.18 14.63
C LEU A 29 -3.14 8.98 15.00
N ASP A 30 -4.31 8.34 15.08
CA ASP A 30 -5.59 9.08 15.13
C ASP A 30 -6.12 9.40 16.54
N ASP A 31 -5.74 8.64 17.58
CA ASP A 31 -6.31 8.77 18.93
C ASP A 31 -5.22 9.05 19.97
N GLU A 32 -4.91 10.33 20.21
CA GLU A 32 -3.90 10.76 21.21
C GLU A 32 -4.15 10.23 22.63
N SER A 33 -5.40 9.94 22.98
CA SER A 33 -5.77 9.43 24.30
C SER A 33 -5.66 7.90 24.40
N GLY A 34 -5.49 7.24 23.25
CA GLY A 34 -5.49 5.80 23.11
C GLY A 34 -4.18 5.18 23.62
N PRO A 35 -4.22 3.98 24.23
CA PRO A 35 -3.03 3.30 24.75
C PRO A 35 -2.05 2.85 23.65
N TYR A 36 -2.47 2.91 22.39
CA TYR A 36 -1.68 2.50 21.23
C TYR A 36 -1.23 3.69 20.38
N PHE A 37 -1.56 4.92 20.76
CA PHE A 37 -1.14 6.13 20.05
C PHE A 37 0.37 6.22 19.91
N ILE A 38 0.81 6.65 18.73
CA ILE A 38 2.20 6.95 18.44
C ILE A 38 2.26 8.35 17.85
N ASP A 39 2.90 9.27 18.57
CA ASP A 39 3.35 10.54 17.99
C ASP A 39 4.50 10.26 17.03
N LEU A 40 4.16 10.02 15.75
CA LEU A 40 5.14 9.68 14.74
C LEU A 40 6.15 10.80 14.50
N GLN A 41 5.80 12.09 14.69
CA GLN A 41 6.72 13.22 14.54
C GLN A 41 7.91 13.10 15.49
N HIS A 42 7.69 12.56 16.69
CA HIS A 42 8.76 12.28 17.64
C HIS A 42 9.83 11.32 17.08
N TYR A 43 9.46 10.43 16.17
CA TYR A 43 10.36 9.42 15.60
C TYR A 43 10.99 9.81 14.28
N LEU A 44 10.51 10.87 13.61
CA LEU A 44 11.09 11.33 12.34
C LEU A 44 12.48 11.94 12.58
N PRO A 45 13.49 11.59 11.77
CA PRO A 45 14.80 12.24 11.79
C PRO A 45 14.70 13.66 11.17
N ASP A 46 15.39 14.62 11.78
CA ASP A 46 15.52 15.98 11.25
C ASP A 46 16.91 16.16 10.62
N ALA A 47 17.18 15.35 9.58
CA ALA A 47 18.47 15.30 8.91
C ALA A 47 18.31 15.73 7.44
N SER A 48 19.06 16.76 7.03
CA SER A 48 18.96 17.39 5.70
C SER A 48 19.17 16.48 4.47
N GLY A 49 19.67 15.25 4.67
CA GLY A 49 19.86 14.24 3.63
C GLY A 49 18.84 13.10 3.67
N VAL A 50 17.83 13.14 4.55
CA VAL A 50 16.86 12.06 4.71
C VAL A 50 15.52 12.46 4.11
N GLU A 51 15.08 11.70 3.12
CA GLU A 51 13.72 11.75 2.57
C GLU A 51 12.87 10.68 3.26
N ILE A 52 11.59 10.96 3.49
CA ILE A 52 10.71 10.09 4.29
C ILE A 52 9.45 9.77 3.48
N ILE A 53 9.09 8.49 3.42
CA ILE A 53 7.80 8.01 2.94
C ILE A 53 7.09 7.33 4.09
N VAL A 54 5.82 7.67 4.29
CA VAL A 54 4.95 7.03 5.28
C VAL A 54 3.77 6.42 4.53
N THR A 55 3.53 5.13 4.74
CA THR A 55 2.27 4.48 4.32
C THR A 55 1.40 4.27 5.56
N THR A 56 0.12 4.61 5.45
CA THR A 56 -0.80 4.58 6.58
C THR A 56 -2.25 4.60 6.11
N ARG A 57 -3.14 4.08 6.93
CA ARG A 57 -4.60 4.20 6.80
C ARG A 57 -5.16 5.41 7.56
N SER A 58 -4.34 6.06 8.39
CA SER A 58 -4.73 7.24 9.16
C SER A 58 -4.81 8.49 8.27
N GLN A 59 -5.94 9.18 8.32
CA GLN A 59 -6.10 10.46 7.64
C GLN A 59 -5.36 11.60 8.36
N THR A 60 -5.06 11.44 9.65
CA THR A 60 -4.28 12.42 10.44
C THR A 60 -2.89 12.66 9.81
N ALA A 61 -2.32 11.64 9.18
CA ALA A 61 -1.03 11.75 8.49
C ALA A 61 -1.01 12.76 7.33
N THR A 62 -2.16 13.10 6.75
CA THR A 62 -2.23 14.11 5.67
C THR A 62 -1.73 15.49 6.13
N GLY A 63 -1.89 15.81 7.43
CA GLY A 63 -1.40 17.06 8.02
C GLY A 63 0.06 17.00 8.50
N MET A 64 0.74 15.85 8.38
CA MET A 64 2.10 15.66 8.87
C MET A 64 3.19 16.03 7.85
N THR A 65 2.81 16.36 6.62
CA THR A 65 3.73 16.68 5.53
C THR A 65 3.33 17.99 4.86
N GLU A 66 4.32 18.76 4.43
CA GLU A 66 4.11 19.95 3.59
C GLU A 66 3.89 19.57 2.12
N LEU A 67 4.17 18.30 1.76
CA LEU A 67 3.92 17.74 0.44
C LEU A 67 2.46 17.28 0.30
N ALA A 68 2.02 17.07 -0.95
CA ALA A 68 0.72 16.48 -1.18
C ALA A 68 0.70 15.02 -0.72
N ALA A 69 -0.22 14.69 0.19
CA ALA A 69 -0.51 13.31 0.53
C ALA A 69 -1.10 12.59 -0.69
N ILE A 70 -0.65 11.35 -0.94
CA ILE A 70 -1.12 10.53 -2.06
C ILE A 70 -2.15 9.54 -1.53
N GLU A 71 -3.42 9.77 -1.89
CA GLU A 71 -4.48 8.80 -1.61
C GLU A 71 -4.36 7.61 -2.56
N VAL A 72 -4.14 6.42 -2.01
CA VAL A 72 -4.14 5.17 -2.78
C VAL A 72 -5.57 4.64 -2.84
N GLY A 73 -6.24 4.92 -3.97
CA GLY A 73 -7.62 4.51 -4.21
C GLY A 73 -7.77 3.09 -4.79
N LYS A 74 -9.00 2.80 -5.23
CA LYS A 74 -9.34 1.60 -5.98
C LYS A 74 -8.73 1.65 -7.40
N LEU A 75 -8.57 0.48 -8.01
CA LEU A 75 -8.17 0.41 -9.43
C LEU A 75 -9.29 0.95 -10.32
N ALA A 76 -8.93 1.51 -11.47
CA ALA A 76 -9.93 1.74 -12.51
C ALA A 76 -10.50 0.40 -12.99
N ALA A 77 -11.75 0.38 -13.45
CA ALA A 77 -12.42 -0.86 -13.86
C ALA A 77 -11.64 -1.66 -14.92
N ALA A 78 -11.01 -0.95 -15.88
CA ALA A 78 -10.16 -1.60 -16.90
C ALA A 78 -8.89 -2.21 -16.28
N GLU A 79 -8.22 -1.50 -15.38
CA GLU A 79 -7.01 -1.97 -14.69
C GLU A 79 -7.32 -3.17 -13.79
N ALA A 80 -8.46 -3.15 -13.09
CA ALA A 80 -8.90 -4.27 -12.28
C ALA A 80 -9.16 -5.52 -13.13
N ALA A 81 -9.81 -5.37 -14.28
CA ALA A 81 -10.05 -6.48 -15.21
C ALA A 81 -8.74 -7.03 -15.79
N ASP A 82 -7.83 -6.15 -16.24
CA ASP A 82 -6.53 -6.55 -16.78
C ASP A 82 -5.69 -7.27 -15.70
N MET A 83 -5.71 -6.77 -14.46
CA MET A 83 -5.01 -7.40 -13.34
C MET A 83 -5.60 -8.77 -13.00
N PHE A 84 -6.94 -8.92 -12.99
CA PHE A 84 -7.58 -10.22 -12.78
C PHE A 84 -7.18 -11.24 -13.85
N VAL A 85 -7.20 -10.86 -15.14
CA VAL A 85 -6.80 -11.72 -16.26
C VAL A 85 -5.33 -12.14 -16.11
N CYS A 86 -4.47 -11.19 -15.76
CA CYS A 86 -3.06 -11.45 -15.51
C CYS A 86 -2.86 -12.47 -14.38
N CYS A 87 -3.55 -12.30 -13.25
CA CYS A 87 -3.44 -13.18 -12.09
C CYS A 87 -4.08 -14.55 -12.29
N SER A 88 -5.12 -14.64 -13.13
CA SER A 88 -5.84 -15.88 -13.43
C SER A 88 -5.18 -16.78 -14.48
N LYS A 89 -4.16 -16.28 -15.17
CA LYS A 89 -3.42 -17.03 -16.22
C LYS A 89 -4.34 -17.57 -17.32
N LEU A 90 -5.48 -16.91 -17.56
CA LEU A 90 -6.48 -17.32 -18.55
C LEU A 90 -6.03 -17.08 -20.01
N GLY A 91 -4.83 -16.55 -20.25
CA GLY A 91 -4.34 -16.18 -21.58
C GLY A 91 -5.00 -14.88 -22.07
N ASP A 92 -5.06 -14.69 -23.40
CA ASP A 92 -5.78 -13.55 -24.00
C ASP A 92 -7.29 -13.68 -23.75
N ALA A 93 -7.74 -13.11 -22.63
CA ALA A 93 -9.15 -13.02 -22.29
C ALA A 93 -9.87 -12.07 -23.25
N ALA A 94 -10.68 -12.64 -24.14
CA ALA A 94 -11.51 -11.90 -25.09
C ALA A 94 -12.97 -12.36 -25.01
N GLY A 95 -13.88 -11.52 -25.52
CA GLY A 95 -15.32 -11.79 -25.56
C GLY A 95 -15.89 -12.07 -24.16
N ALA A 96 -16.62 -13.17 -24.02
CA ALA A 96 -17.33 -13.54 -22.80
C ALA A 96 -16.44 -13.59 -21.55
N VAL A 97 -15.17 -14.04 -21.66
CA VAL A 97 -14.25 -14.09 -20.51
C VAL A 97 -13.98 -12.70 -19.95
N ARG A 98 -13.88 -11.70 -20.83
CA ARG A 98 -13.63 -10.31 -20.43
C ARG A 98 -14.88 -9.66 -19.86
N GLU A 99 -16.06 -9.98 -20.39
CA GLU A 99 -17.34 -9.53 -19.83
C GLU A 99 -17.56 -10.08 -18.41
N GLU A 100 -17.35 -11.38 -18.21
CA GLU A 100 -17.45 -12.02 -16.89
C GLU A 100 -16.40 -11.48 -15.91
N THR A 101 -15.17 -11.26 -16.39
CA THR A 101 -14.13 -10.65 -15.55
C THR A 101 -14.55 -9.26 -15.07
N ALA A 102 -15.16 -8.45 -15.94
CA ALA A 102 -15.63 -7.11 -15.57
C ALA A 102 -16.71 -7.15 -14.47
N LEU A 103 -17.61 -8.14 -14.51
CA LEU A 103 -18.60 -8.37 -13.46
C LEU A 103 -17.93 -8.79 -12.14
N ILE A 104 -16.99 -9.74 -12.21
CA ILE A 104 -16.27 -10.21 -11.01
C ILE A 104 -15.52 -9.06 -10.35
N VAL A 105 -14.75 -8.27 -11.08
CA VAL A 105 -13.95 -7.20 -10.47
C VAL A 105 -14.81 -6.08 -9.91
N ALA A 106 -16.02 -5.88 -10.44
CA ALA A 106 -17.02 -4.97 -9.88
C ALA A 106 -17.56 -5.49 -8.54
N GLU A 107 -17.87 -6.78 -8.42
CA GLU A 107 -18.27 -7.41 -7.16
C GLU A 107 -17.14 -7.39 -6.10
N LEU A 108 -15.87 -7.39 -6.55
CA LEU A 108 -14.69 -7.27 -5.67
C LEU A 108 -14.32 -5.82 -5.35
N ASP A 109 -15.19 -4.87 -5.69
CA ASP A 109 -15.06 -3.45 -5.42
C ASP A 109 -13.75 -2.83 -5.94
N TYR A 110 -13.20 -3.43 -7.01
CA TYR A 110 -11.94 -3.02 -7.66
C TYR A 110 -10.73 -2.90 -6.72
N LEU A 111 -10.78 -3.56 -5.55
CA LEU A 111 -9.69 -3.55 -4.59
C LEU A 111 -8.55 -4.43 -5.09
N ALA A 112 -7.37 -3.83 -5.25
CA ALA A 112 -6.26 -4.51 -5.90
C ALA A 112 -5.89 -5.86 -5.24
N LEU A 113 -5.87 -5.89 -3.91
CA LEU A 113 -5.60 -7.11 -3.15
C LEU A 113 -6.64 -8.20 -3.43
N VAL A 114 -7.93 -7.86 -3.40
CA VAL A 114 -9.03 -8.82 -3.56
C VAL A 114 -9.08 -9.35 -4.99
N VAL A 115 -8.91 -8.47 -5.98
CA VAL A 115 -8.83 -8.82 -7.41
C VAL A 115 -7.67 -9.79 -7.67
N THR A 116 -6.49 -9.52 -7.11
CA THR A 116 -5.31 -10.39 -7.24
C THR A 116 -5.57 -11.77 -6.65
N LEU A 117 -6.17 -11.84 -5.46
CA LEU A 117 -6.52 -13.09 -4.78
C LEU A 117 -7.53 -13.91 -5.59
N ALA A 118 -8.57 -13.28 -6.12
CA ALA A 118 -9.59 -13.96 -6.92
C ALA A 118 -9.00 -14.50 -8.23
N GLY A 119 -8.17 -13.71 -8.93
CA GLY A 119 -7.45 -14.18 -10.11
C GLY A 119 -6.55 -15.36 -9.79
N ALA A 120 -5.72 -15.26 -8.74
CA ALA A 120 -4.85 -16.35 -8.31
C ALA A 120 -5.63 -17.63 -7.94
N TYR A 121 -6.81 -17.49 -7.33
CA TYR A 121 -7.70 -18.61 -7.03
C TYR A 121 -8.20 -19.31 -8.30
N VAL A 122 -8.60 -18.55 -9.32
CA VAL A 122 -8.99 -19.10 -10.63
C VAL A 122 -7.82 -19.86 -11.26
N ALA A 123 -6.61 -19.30 -11.26
CA ALA A 123 -5.42 -19.97 -11.76
C ALA A 123 -5.12 -21.29 -11.04
N ALA A 124 -5.36 -21.36 -9.73
CA ALA A 124 -5.15 -22.55 -8.91
C ALA A 124 -6.28 -23.59 -9.03
N THR A 125 -7.42 -23.22 -9.62
CA THR A 125 -8.61 -24.07 -9.70
C THR A 125 -9.03 -24.29 -11.17
N PRO A 126 -8.24 -25.04 -11.97
CA PRO A 126 -8.49 -25.25 -13.41
C PRO A 126 -9.72 -26.12 -13.74
N ARG A 127 -10.65 -26.29 -12.79
CA ARG A 127 -11.89 -27.08 -12.97
C ARG A 127 -12.83 -26.52 -14.04
N ILE A 128 -12.51 -25.37 -14.63
CA ILE A 128 -13.24 -24.70 -15.71
C ILE A 128 -12.60 -24.99 -17.10
N CYS A 129 -11.42 -25.63 -17.16
CA CYS A 129 -10.74 -25.95 -18.43
C CYS A 129 -11.10 -27.33 -19.02
N SER A 130 -12.09 -28.02 -18.47
CA SER A 130 -12.53 -29.34 -18.92
C SER A 130 -13.87 -29.24 -19.65
N ASN A 131 -13.86 -28.94 -20.95
CA ASN A 131 -14.95 -29.21 -21.88
C ASN A 131 -14.38 -29.88 -23.14
#